data_AF-A0A6M1NG78-F1
#
_entry.id   AF-A0A6M1NG78-F1
#
_cell.length_a   1.000
_cell.length_b   1.000
_cell.length_c   1.000
_cell.angle_alpha   90.00
_cell.angle_beta   90.00
_cell.angle_gamma   90.00
#
_symmetry.space_group_name_H-M   'P 1'
#
loop_
_entity.id
_entity.type
_entity.pdbx_description
1 polymer ?
#
loop_
_entity_poly.entity_id
_entity_poly.type
_entity_poly.pdbx_seq_one_letter_code
_entity_poly.pdbx_strand_id
1 'polypeptide(L)'
;MKKFTLGTLTFGVFLASACQNTTGQNEEAEKLAKQAIEIHDEIMPQVSNFNKHEILIDSLLQNLSVLKTVDANLDTVEAREKFHTLKTNLESATDKMMVWMKEYAADSTDVNYQKTEVERISDLKTEFEQVKYEAESLLVSFKK
;
A
#
# COMPACT_ATOMS: atom_id res chain seq x y z
N MET A 1 -41.62 15.80 -72.55
CA MET A 1 -40.14 15.90 -72.38
C MET A 1 -39.87 16.73 -71.13
N LYS A 2 -39.05 16.18 -70.23
CA LYS A 2 -38.63 16.68 -68.90
C LYS A 2 -38.33 18.18 -68.85
N LYS A 3 -38.73 18.87 -67.77
CA LYS A 3 -37.84 19.71 -66.95
C LYS A 3 -38.33 19.67 -65.49
N PHE A 4 -37.53 19.04 -64.63
CA PHE A 4 -37.75 18.93 -63.18
C PHE A 4 -37.09 20.10 -62.44
N THR A 5 -37.68 20.38 -61.30
CA THR A 5 -37.51 21.46 -60.33
C THR A 5 -36.17 21.51 -59.60
N LEU A 6 -35.81 22.76 -59.27
CA LEU A 6 -35.13 23.30 -58.08
C LEU A 6 -34.78 22.31 -56.94
N GLY A 7 -33.54 22.40 -56.44
CA GLY A 7 -33.12 21.70 -55.22
C GLY A 7 -31.74 22.14 -54.72
N THR A 8 -31.70 23.20 -53.91
CA THR A 8 -30.60 23.58 -53.03
C THR A 8 -30.48 22.54 -51.92
N LEU A 9 -29.30 21.92 -51.69
CA LEU A 9 -29.09 21.08 -50.50
C LEU A 9 -27.65 21.20 -49.98
N THR A 10 -27.51 22.07 -48.98
CA THR A 10 -26.69 22.00 -47.76
C THR A 10 -25.43 21.11 -47.72
N PHE A 11 -24.34 21.82 -47.48
CA PHE A 11 -23.05 21.38 -46.93
C PHE A 11 -23.25 20.75 -45.54
N GLY A 12 -23.07 19.42 -45.43
CA GLY A 12 -23.11 18.69 -44.16
C GLY A 12 -21.68 18.36 -43.70
N VAL A 13 -21.15 19.19 -42.79
CA VAL A 13 -19.94 18.86 -42.03
C VAL A 13 -20.33 17.90 -40.91
N PHE A 14 -19.99 16.62 -41.06
CA PHE A 14 -19.99 15.66 -39.95
C PHE A 14 -18.62 15.73 -39.25
N LEU A 15 -18.56 16.50 -38.16
CA LEU A 15 -17.51 16.38 -37.15
C LEU A 15 -18.18 15.82 -35.89
N ALA A 16 -18.25 14.50 -35.79
CA ALA A 16 -18.74 13.80 -34.60
C ALA A 16 -17.83 12.60 -34.31
N SER A 17 -16.61 12.88 -33.84
CA SER A 17 -15.70 11.87 -33.30
C SER A 17 -14.70 12.50 -32.33
N ALA A 18 -15.19 12.97 -31.17
CA ALA A 18 -14.34 13.43 -30.07
C ALA A 18 -14.83 13.03 -28.65
N CYS A 19 -15.92 12.24 -28.52
CA CYS A 19 -16.49 11.89 -27.20
C CYS A 19 -16.36 10.41 -26.80
N GLN A 20 -15.54 9.61 -27.48
CA GLN A 20 -15.35 8.19 -27.13
C GLN A 20 -14.14 7.91 -26.21
N ASN A 21 -13.27 8.90 -25.96
CA ASN A 21 -12.04 8.68 -25.18
C ASN A 21 -12.20 8.84 -23.66
N THR A 22 -13.24 9.53 -23.19
CA THR A 22 -13.42 9.82 -21.74
C THR A 22 -14.04 8.65 -20.96
N THR A 23 -14.80 7.78 -21.61
CA THR A 23 -15.48 6.66 -20.94
C THR A 23 -14.51 5.55 -20.56
N GLY A 24 -13.55 5.22 -21.43
CA GLY A 24 -12.56 4.17 -21.18
C GLY A 24 -11.48 4.56 -20.16
N GLN A 25 -11.04 5.83 -20.16
CA GLN A 25 -10.07 6.32 -19.17
C GLN A 25 -10.62 6.32 -17.75
N ASN A 26 -11.93 6.58 -17.59
CA ASN A 26 -12.58 6.54 -16.28
C ASN A 26 -12.68 5.10 -15.74
N GLU A 27 -12.99 4.13 -16.61
CA GLU A 27 -13.05 2.71 -16.23
C GLU A 27 -11.67 2.14 -15.82
N GLU A 28 -10.59 2.56 -16.50
CA GLU A 28 -9.23 2.15 -16.15
C GLU A 28 -8.78 2.72 -14.81
N ALA A 29 -9.01 4.01 -14.58
CA ALA A 29 -8.70 4.66 -13.30
C ALA A 29 -9.46 3.99 -12.13
N GLU A 30 -10.74 3.66 -12.31
CA GLU A 30 -11.56 2.96 -11.31
C GLU A 30 -11.00 1.56 -10.98
N LYS A 31 -10.57 0.80 -12.00
CA LYS A 31 -9.96 -0.52 -11.79
C LYS A 31 -8.67 -0.43 -11.00
N LEU A 32 -7.80 0.52 -11.33
CA LEU A 32 -6.55 0.75 -10.61
C LEU A 32 -6.81 1.20 -9.17
N ALA A 33 -7.80 2.06 -8.94
CA ALA A 33 -8.19 2.48 -7.60
C ALA A 33 -8.66 1.30 -6.74
N LYS A 34 -9.50 0.43 -7.32
CA LYS A 34 -9.93 -0.81 -6.66
C LYS A 34 -8.75 -1.72 -6.33
N GLN A 35 -7.81 -1.88 -7.26
CA GLN A 35 -6.60 -2.67 -7.03
C GLN A 35 -5.75 -2.11 -5.89
N ALA A 36 -5.57 -0.78 -5.82
CA ALA A 36 -4.80 -0.17 -4.73
C ALA A 36 -5.43 -0.45 -3.36
N ILE A 37 -6.76 -0.34 -3.26
CA ILE A 37 -7.50 -0.65 -2.03
C ILE A 37 -7.47 -2.15 -1.69
N GLU A 38 -7.54 -3.05 -2.69
CA GLU A 38 -7.41 -4.49 -2.45
C GLU A 38 -6.05 -4.84 -1.83
N ILE A 39 -4.96 -4.20 -2.30
CA ILE A 39 -3.61 -4.39 -1.72
C ILE A 39 -3.56 -3.84 -0.29
N HIS A 40 -4.12 -2.65 -0.05
CA HIS A 40 -4.25 -2.09 1.30
C HIS A 40 -4.96 -3.08 2.23
N ASP A 41 -6.14 -3.56 1.85
CA ASP A 41 -6.95 -4.47 2.67
C ASP A 41 -6.24 -5.81 2.93
N GLU A 42 -5.44 -6.31 1.98
CA GLU A 42 -4.63 -7.51 2.14
C GLU A 42 -3.60 -7.38 3.27
N ILE A 43 -2.97 -6.21 3.42
CA ILE A 43 -1.89 -6.00 4.39
C ILE A 43 -2.35 -5.43 5.73
N MET A 44 -3.54 -4.84 5.82
CA MET A 44 -4.10 -4.33 7.07
C MET A 44 -4.14 -5.32 8.25
N PRO A 45 -4.44 -6.63 8.06
CA PRO A 45 -4.37 -7.61 9.15
C PRO A 45 -2.99 -7.72 9.81
N GLN A 46 -1.92 -7.36 9.09
CA GLN A 46 -0.55 -7.40 9.62
C GLN A 46 -0.30 -6.32 10.67
N VAL A 47 -0.96 -5.15 10.57
CA VAL A 47 -0.83 -4.04 11.55
C VAL A 47 -1.16 -4.53 12.96
N SER A 48 -2.20 -5.36 13.12
CA SER A 48 -2.53 -5.94 14.43
C SER A 48 -1.42 -6.85 14.97
N ASN A 49 -0.72 -7.56 14.09
CA ASN A 49 0.41 -8.39 14.49
C ASN A 49 1.64 -7.54 14.84
N PHE A 50 1.89 -6.44 14.12
CA PHE A 50 2.96 -5.50 14.42
C PHE A 50 2.78 -4.89 15.81
N ASN A 51 1.58 -4.41 16.14
CA ASN A 51 1.28 -3.90 17.49
C ASN A 51 1.55 -4.93 18.59
N LYS A 52 1.24 -6.21 18.35
CA LYS A 52 1.56 -7.29 19.31
C LYS A 52 3.06 -7.52 19.43
N HIS A 53 3.80 -7.43 18.32
CA HIS A 53 5.27 -7.54 18.33
C HIS A 53 5.92 -6.38 19.06
N GLU A 54 5.44 -5.15 18.89
CA GLU A 54 5.92 -3.98 19.63
C GLU A 54 5.75 -4.15 21.15
N ILE A 55 4.57 -4.63 21.60
CA ILE A 55 4.33 -4.92 23.02
C ILE A 55 5.29 -6.01 23.53
N LEU A 56 5.51 -7.06 22.75
CA LEU A 56 6.48 -8.10 23.11
C LEU A 56 7.90 -7.53 23.18
N ILE A 57 8.31 -6.72 22.21
CA ILE A 57 9.62 -6.07 22.17
C ILE A 57 9.83 -5.19 23.41
N ASP A 58 8.83 -4.40 23.80
CA ASP A 58 8.90 -3.57 25.01
C ASP A 58 9.09 -4.41 26.27
N SER A 59 8.37 -5.53 26.37
CA SER A 59 8.56 -6.49 27.47
C SER A 59 9.98 -7.08 27.47
N LEU A 60 10.50 -7.49 26.30
CA LEU A 60 11.84 -8.06 26.19
C LEU A 60 12.92 -7.03 26.56
N LEU A 61 12.80 -5.79 26.10
CA LEU A 61 13.71 -4.69 26.41
C LEU A 61 13.77 -4.38 27.91
N GLN A 62 12.63 -4.42 28.60
CA GLN A 62 12.54 -4.24 30.05
C GLN A 62 13.16 -5.42 30.83
N ASN A 63 13.16 -6.61 30.25
CA ASN A 63 13.57 -7.85 30.91
C ASN A 63 14.89 -8.46 30.39
N LEU A 64 15.71 -7.70 29.65
CA LEU A 64 16.98 -8.20 29.09
C LEU A 64 17.92 -8.83 30.12
N SER A 65 17.99 -8.26 31.33
CA SER A 65 18.79 -8.82 32.43
C SER A 65 18.31 -10.21 32.85
N VAL A 66 16.98 -10.41 32.92
CA VAL A 66 16.36 -11.70 33.21
C VAL A 66 16.63 -12.68 32.07
N LEU A 67 16.51 -12.26 30.81
CA LEU A 67 16.81 -13.11 29.65
C LEU A 67 18.25 -13.62 29.68
N LYS A 68 19.22 -12.79 30.08
CA LYS A 68 20.63 -13.19 30.24
C LYS A 68 20.84 -14.26 31.32
N THR A 69 19.97 -14.33 32.32
CA THR A 69 20.02 -15.41 33.34
C THR A 69 19.52 -16.75 32.79
N VAL A 70 18.59 -16.71 31.82
CA VAL A 70 18.03 -17.91 31.17
C VAL A 70 18.95 -18.38 30.04
N ASP A 71 19.53 -17.45 29.29
CA ASP A 71 20.52 -17.70 28.25
C ASP A 71 21.80 -16.89 28.55
N ALA A 72 22.77 -17.58 29.16
CA ALA A 72 24.05 -16.97 29.52
C ALA A 72 24.87 -16.50 28.30
N ASN A 73 24.58 -17.00 27.10
CA ASN A 73 25.29 -16.63 25.87
C ASN A 73 24.65 -15.42 25.16
N LEU A 74 23.46 -14.97 25.59
CA LEU A 74 22.76 -13.84 24.99
C LEU A 74 23.60 -12.56 25.07
N ASP A 75 23.97 -11.97 23.93
CA ASP A 75 24.52 -10.62 23.93
C ASP A 75 23.39 -9.60 24.14
N THR A 76 23.33 -9.02 25.34
CA THR A 76 22.27 -8.07 25.71
C THR A 76 22.40 -6.70 25.05
N VAL A 77 23.60 -6.34 24.58
CA VAL A 77 23.81 -5.08 23.85
C VAL A 77 23.29 -5.25 22.43
N GLU A 78 23.73 -6.32 21.75
CA GLU A 78 23.28 -6.62 20.40
C GLU A 78 21.76 -6.88 20.35
N ALA A 79 21.21 -7.63 21.32
CA ALA A 79 19.77 -7.87 21.40
C ALA A 79 18.97 -6.57 21.55
N ARG A 80 19.46 -5.64 22.39
CA ARG A 80 18.82 -4.32 22.58
C ARG A 80 18.77 -3.52 21.28
N GLU A 81 19.88 -3.47 20.55
CA GLU A 81 19.96 -2.75 19.27
C GLU A 81 19.02 -3.34 18.23
N LYS A 82 19.00 -4.67 18.11
CA LYS A 82 18.09 -5.39 17.20
C LYS A 82 16.62 -5.13 17.55
N PHE A 83 16.27 -5.16 18.82
CA PHE A 83 14.91 -4.89 19.27
C PHE A 83 14.46 -3.45 19.01
N HIS A 84 15.31 -2.44 19.27
CA HIS A 84 14.97 -1.06 18.94
C HIS A 84 14.84 -0.83 17.43
N THR A 85 15.72 -1.45 16.64
CA THR A 85 15.66 -1.37 15.17
C THR A 85 14.35 -1.97 14.66
N LEU A 86 14.02 -3.18 15.11
CA LEU A 86 12.78 -3.84 14.70
C LEU A 86 11.54 -3.04 15.11
N LYS A 87 11.51 -2.49 16.33
CA LYS A 87 10.41 -1.64 16.78
C LYS A 87 10.23 -0.41 15.88
N THR A 88 11.32 0.27 15.55
CA THR A 88 11.30 1.43 14.64
C THR A 88 10.78 1.03 13.24
N ASN A 89 11.16 -0.15 12.74
CA ASN A 89 10.69 -0.64 11.43
C ASN A 89 9.19 -0.94 11.43
N LEU A 90 8.66 -1.56 12.50
CA LEU A 90 7.23 -1.85 12.67
C LEU A 90 6.38 -0.56 12.70
N GLU A 91 6.82 0.42 13.49
CA GLU A 91 6.18 1.74 13.60
C GLU A 91 6.24 2.48 12.27
N SER A 92 7.42 2.53 11.63
CA SER A 92 7.63 3.19 10.33
C SER A 92 6.74 2.62 9.23
N ALA A 93 6.63 1.30 9.11
CA ALA A 93 5.78 0.67 8.10
C ALA A 93 4.30 1.04 8.31
N THR A 94 3.84 1.00 9.57
CA THR A 94 2.46 1.37 9.92
C THR A 94 2.20 2.85 9.67
N ASP A 95 3.12 3.73 10.04
CA ASP A 95 2.99 5.18 9.81
C ASP A 95 2.94 5.52 8.33
N LYS A 96 3.78 4.90 7.50
CA LYS A 96 3.74 5.09 6.04
C LYS A 96 2.41 4.65 5.44
N MET A 97 1.82 3.55 5.92
CA MET A 97 0.48 3.13 5.53
C MET A 97 -0.58 4.19 5.91
N MET A 98 -0.50 4.74 7.11
CA MET A 98 -1.41 5.80 7.56
C MET A 98 -1.27 7.08 6.74
N VAL A 99 -0.03 7.46 6.39
CA VAL A 99 0.25 8.58 5.50
C VAL A 99 -0.33 8.34 4.11
N TRP A 100 -0.12 7.15 3.54
CA TRP A 100 -0.69 6.78 2.25
C TRP A 100 -2.21 6.92 2.27
N MET A 101 -2.89 6.31 3.25
CA MET A 101 -4.34 6.35 3.34
C MET A 101 -4.89 7.77 3.56
N LYS A 102 -4.13 8.65 4.20
CA LYS A 102 -4.50 10.07 4.37
C LYS A 102 -4.36 10.87 3.06
N GLU A 103 -3.34 10.57 2.27
CA GLU A 103 -3.01 11.30 1.04
C GLU A 103 -3.71 10.75 -0.20
N TYR A 104 -4.19 9.52 -0.15
CA TYR A 104 -4.75 8.82 -1.30
C TYR A 104 -6.10 9.41 -1.75
N ALA A 105 -6.17 9.81 -3.01
CA ALA A 105 -7.36 10.34 -3.67
C ALA A 105 -8.06 9.24 -4.50
N ALA A 106 -8.91 8.46 -3.84
CA ALA A 106 -9.61 7.31 -4.45
C ALA A 106 -10.56 7.71 -5.60
N ASP A 107 -11.05 8.95 -5.63
CA ASP A 107 -11.94 9.49 -6.66
C ASP A 107 -11.21 10.12 -7.85
N SER A 108 -9.87 10.10 -7.86
CA SER A 108 -9.07 10.61 -8.98
C SER A 108 -9.33 9.78 -10.25
N THR A 109 -9.70 10.47 -11.33
CA THR A 109 -9.89 9.87 -12.67
C THR A 109 -8.59 9.87 -13.50
N ASP A 110 -7.46 10.28 -12.92
CA ASP A 110 -6.16 10.25 -13.60
C ASP A 110 -5.55 8.85 -13.51
N VAL A 111 -5.47 8.17 -14.66
CA VAL A 111 -4.91 6.82 -14.78
C VAL A 111 -3.46 6.74 -14.32
N ASN A 112 -2.63 7.75 -14.63
CA ASN A 112 -1.22 7.74 -14.24
C ASN A 112 -1.07 7.88 -12.73
N TYR A 113 -1.87 8.76 -12.13
CA TYR A 113 -1.95 8.89 -10.67
C TYR A 113 -2.31 7.55 -10.04
N GLN A 114 -3.42 6.92 -10.47
CA GLN A 114 -3.86 5.65 -9.90
C GLN A 114 -2.82 4.54 -10.09
N LYS A 115 -2.11 4.52 -11.21
CA LYS A 115 -1.01 3.58 -11.44
C LYS A 115 0.15 3.80 -10.46
N THR A 116 0.56 5.04 -10.24
CA THR A 116 1.58 5.38 -9.25
C THR A 116 1.15 5.01 -7.83
N GLU A 117 -0.12 5.17 -7.48
CA GLU A 117 -0.62 4.75 -6.17
C GLU A 117 -0.66 3.22 -6.00
N VAL A 118 -0.99 2.47 -7.06
CA VAL A 118 -0.86 1.00 -7.07
C VAL A 118 0.60 0.58 -6.86
N GLU A 119 1.56 1.25 -7.51
CA GLU A 119 2.99 0.99 -7.31
C GLU A 119 3.41 1.31 -5.86
N ARG A 120 3.02 2.49 -5.34
CA ARG A 120 3.32 2.92 -3.97
C ARG A 120 2.78 1.96 -2.91
N ILE A 121 1.54 1.50 -3.03
CA ILE A 121 0.96 0.54 -2.07
C ILE A 121 1.56 -0.86 -2.22
N SER A 122 2.02 -1.25 -3.42
CA SER A 122 2.75 -2.50 -3.64
C SER A 122 4.13 -2.48 -2.99
N ASP A 123 4.81 -1.34 -3.01
CA ASP A 123 6.07 -1.15 -2.30
C ASP A 123 5.86 -1.23 -0.78
N LEU A 124 4.77 -0.61 -0.27
CA LEU A 124 4.39 -0.76 1.14
C LEU A 124 4.09 -2.21 1.51
N LYS A 125 3.42 -2.97 0.65
CA LYS A 125 3.21 -4.42 0.87
C LYS A 125 4.54 -5.17 1.00
N THR A 126 5.50 -4.86 0.14
CA THR A 126 6.84 -5.46 0.20
C THR A 126 7.55 -5.11 1.52
N GLU A 127 7.47 -3.84 1.95
CA GLU A 127 8.02 -3.41 3.24
C GLU A 127 7.35 -4.15 4.41
N PHE A 128 6.02 -4.29 4.39
CA PHE A 128 5.27 -5.05 5.40
C PHE A 128 5.71 -6.52 5.46
N GLU A 129 5.85 -7.18 4.32
CA GLU A 129 6.31 -8.57 4.25
C GLU A 129 7.74 -8.73 4.79
N GLN A 130 8.63 -7.78 4.47
CA GLN A 130 10.00 -7.78 4.98
C GLN A 130 10.02 -7.60 6.51
N VAL A 131 9.33 -6.58 7.03
CA VAL A 131 9.29 -6.30 8.47
C VAL A 131 8.63 -7.45 9.23
N LYS A 132 7.59 -8.07 8.67
CA LYS A 132 6.99 -9.28 9.21
C LYS A 132 8.02 -10.41 9.31
N TYR A 133 8.79 -10.66 8.26
CA TYR A 133 9.82 -11.70 8.26
C TYR A 133 10.91 -11.41 9.30
N GLU A 134 11.38 -10.16 9.40
CA GLU A 134 12.34 -9.72 10.42
C GLU A 134 11.81 -9.97 11.83
N ALA A 135 10.55 -9.62 12.09
CA ALA A 135 9.90 -9.83 13.38
C ALA A 135 9.72 -11.31 13.72
N GLU A 136 9.27 -12.12 12.75
CA GLU A 136 9.11 -13.56 12.94
C GLU A 136 10.47 -14.24 13.19
N SER A 137 11.51 -13.84 12.46
CA SER A 137 12.86 -14.38 12.60
C SER A 137 13.49 -14.02 13.96
N LEU A 138 13.40 -12.75 14.36
CA LEU A 138 14.03 -12.28 15.60
C LEU A 138 13.27 -12.73 16.86
N LEU A 139 11.94 -12.76 16.80
CA LEU A 139 11.10 -12.99 17.98
C LEU A 139 10.75 -14.46 18.22
N VAL A 140 11.05 -15.37 17.28
CA VAL A 140 10.67 -16.80 17.39
C VAL A 140 11.19 -17.46 18.67
N SER A 141 12.40 -17.12 19.12
CA SER A 141 13.00 -17.67 20.34
C SER A 141 12.35 -17.17 21.63
N PHE A 142 11.53 -16.12 21.54
CA PHE A 142 10.90 -15.44 22.67
C PHE A 142 9.38 -15.65 22.75
N LYS A 143 8.77 -16.23 21.70
CA LYS A 143 7.36 -16.67 21.69
C LYS A 143 7.24 -18.02 22.42
N LYS A 144 7.28 -17.99 23.76
CA LYS A 144 6.93 -19.15 24.61
C LYS A 144 5.56 -18.98 25.23
#